data_AF-A0A9E3G2S3-F1
#
_entry.id   AF-A0A9E3G2S3-F1
#
_cell.length_a   1.000
_cell.length_b   1.000
_cell.length_c   1.000
_cell.angle_alpha   90.00
_cell.angle_beta   90.00
_cell.angle_gamma   90.00
#
_symmetry.space_group_name_H-M   'P 1'
#
loop_
_entity.id
_entity.type
_entity.pdbx_description
1 polymer ?
#
loop_
_entity_poly.entity_id
_entity_poly.type
_entity_poly.pdbx_seq_one_letter_code
_entity_poly.pdbx_strand_id
1 'polypeptide(L)'
;MDNLPQAALSHQFRHAPIDEAVSGGPRTAKTLTDIRLAALCAEAAYRAFLNFHVQFRAITRRAKERFLGCDWTGTYADARERLGLYGRFLERLVEVCQLRGGRLKERPLWAACKAVYSSRITDCQAWEIAETFFNSLTRRVFATVGVNQEIEFVDTDFDTPPTVALGALRCCYQDAPLPPLLAAMLTDAGFAAEQYDDLPGATAAAAARLEAALGGPAMRIEAVKSRFFRGKGAYLIGCAFTAHDESCLPFGLVLRHGEAGITLDAVLTGKDDIAILFSFTRSYFRVDVERPYDLVRFLKTLMPRKRLGELYTATGYHKHGKTEFDRDFLYHLHLSADRFETAQGVRGMVMLVFTLHAYDVVFKVIKDRFDPPKTSSRMEVMRKYRFVFEHDRAGRLVEAYGYEHL
;
A
#
# COMPACT_ATOMS: atom_id res chain seq x y z
N MET A 1 18.62 -55.58 29.99
CA MET A 1 19.20 -56.10 31.24
C MET A 1 19.85 -54.93 31.93
N ASP A 2 19.56 -54.81 33.22
CA ASP A 2 20.25 -53.99 34.24
C ASP A 2 20.10 -52.47 34.15
N ASN A 3 19.96 -51.69 35.23
CA ASN A 3 19.50 -51.92 36.61
C ASN A 3 19.35 -50.49 37.20
N LEU A 4 18.36 -50.29 38.06
CA LEU A 4 18.18 -49.10 38.93
C LEU A 4 19.35 -48.98 39.94
N PRO A 5 19.54 -47.84 40.65
CA PRO A 5 18.79 -47.65 41.90
C PRO A 5 18.31 -46.22 42.22
N GLN A 6 17.11 -46.17 42.79
CA GLN A 6 16.62 -45.16 43.73
C GLN A 6 17.36 -45.23 45.07
N ALA A 7 17.62 -44.07 45.68
CA ALA A 7 17.68 -43.79 47.13
C ALA A 7 17.80 -42.25 47.27
N ALA A 8 17.22 -41.51 48.22
CA ALA A 8 16.54 -41.75 49.49
C ALA A 8 15.62 -40.52 49.75
N LEU A 9 14.38 -40.66 50.24
CA LEU A 9 13.98 -40.55 51.67
C LEU A 9 14.72 -39.40 52.39
N SER A 10 14.11 -38.45 53.10
CA SER A 10 12.79 -38.30 53.70
C SER A 10 12.90 -37.03 54.56
N HIS A 11 11.84 -36.22 54.71
CA HIS A 11 11.34 -35.78 56.01
C HIS A 11 10.16 -34.79 55.88
N GLN A 12 9.04 -35.23 56.45
CA GLN A 12 8.07 -34.46 57.24
C GLN A 12 7.53 -33.14 56.67
N PHE A 13 6.21 -33.04 56.49
CA PHE A 13 5.38 -32.17 57.35
C PHE A 13 3.93 -32.66 57.37
N ARG A 14 3.38 -32.69 58.59
CA ARG A 14 2.07 -33.22 58.97
C ARG A 14 0.93 -32.30 58.53
N HIS A 15 -0.24 -32.91 58.32
CA HIS A 15 -1.54 -32.25 58.23
C HIS A 15 -1.87 -31.38 59.46
N ALA A 16 -2.43 -30.19 59.19
CA ALA A 16 -3.29 -29.40 60.06
C ALA A 16 -4.20 -28.51 59.15
N PRO A 17 -5.36 -28.01 59.63
CA PRO A 17 -6.63 -28.14 58.93
C PRO A 17 -7.02 -26.95 58.04
N ILE A 18 -8.04 -27.20 57.21
CA ILE A 18 -8.80 -26.22 56.45
C ILE A 18 -9.54 -25.32 57.46
N ASP A 19 -9.13 -24.05 57.53
CA ASP A 19 -9.91 -22.98 58.16
C ASP A 19 -10.37 -21.98 57.10
N GLU A 20 -11.61 -21.56 57.28
CA GLU A 20 -12.44 -20.76 56.39
C GLU A 20 -11.97 -19.30 56.23
N ALA A 21 -12.53 -18.67 55.20
CA ALA A 21 -12.77 -17.24 55.05
C ALA A 21 -11.57 -16.33 54.70
N VAL A 22 -11.33 -16.20 53.38
CA VAL A 22 -11.06 -14.88 52.81
C VAL A 22 -12.14 -14.58 51.78
N SER A 23 -13.09 -13.75 52.18
CA SER A 23 -14.05 -13.08 51.31
C SER A 23 -13.28 -12.28 50.24
N GLY A 24 -13.12 -12.86 49.07
CA GLY A 24 -12.65 -12.15 47.88
C GLY A 24 -13.75 -11.21 47.39
N GLY A 25 -13.73 -9.97 47.87
CA GLY A 25 -14.50 -8.88 47.26
C GLY A 25 -14.17 -8.76 45.76
N PRO A 26 -15.05 -8.10 44.97
CA PRO A 26 -14.85 -7.98 43.53
C PRO A 26 -13.47 -7.39 43.27
N ARG A 27 -12.60 -8.10 42.53
CA ARG A 27 -11.33 -7.57 42.05
C ARG A 27 -11.64 -6.31 41.24
N THR A 28 -11.53 -5.15 41.88
CA THR A 28 -11.55 -3.86 41.21
C THR A 28 -10.40 -3.87 40.22
N ALA A 29 -10.73 -3.89 38.92
CA ALA A 29 -9.73 -3.74 37.88
C ALA A 29 -8.95 -2.47 38.19
N LYS A 30 -7.65 -2.59 38.53
CA LYS A 30 -6.80 -1.43 38.81
C LYS A 30 -6.89 -0.51 37.61
N THR A 31 -7.47 0.68 37.82
CA THR A 31 -7.63 1.67 36.76
C THR A 31 -6.23 2.06 36.27
N LEU A 32 -5.97 1.85 34.98
CA LEU A 32 -4.68 2.20 34.38
C LEU A 32 -4.52 3.71 34.39
N THR A 33 -3.30 4.19 34.63
CA THR A 33 -2.96 5.60 34.40
C THR A 33 -3.00 5.92 32.90
N ASP A 34 -3.23 7.17 32.56
CA ASP A 34 -3.37 7.64 31.17
C ASP A 34 -2.14 7.29 30.34
N ILE A 35 -0.95 7.47 30.92
CA ILE A 35 0.33 7.13 30.30
C ILE A 35 0.41 5.63 30.00
N ARG A 36 -0.01 4.78 30.94
CA ARG A 36 -0.01 3.32 30.73
C ARG A 36 -1.04 2.90 29.70
N LEU A 37 -2.22 3.50 29.71
CA LEU A 37 -3.26 3.22 28.71
C LEU A 37 -2.83 3.66 27.31
N ALA A 38 -2.23 4.85 27.18
CA ALA A 38 -1.69 5.37 25.92
C ALA A 38 -0.59 4.46 25.38
N ALA A 39 0.39 4.08 26.20
CA ALA A 39 1.47 3.18 25.80
C ALA A 39 0.95 1.81 25.34
N LEU A 40 -0.06 1.26 26.03
CA LEU A 40 -0.69 0.01 25.67
C LEU A 40 -1.48 0.09 24.36
N CYS A 41 -2.16 1.21 24.09
CA CYS A 41 -2.87 1.44 22.83
C CYS A 41 -1.89 1.63 21.67
N ALA A 42 -0.83 2.40 21.88
CA ALA A 42 0.23 2.60 20.90
C ALA A 42 0.92 1.28 20.54
N GLU A 43 1.25 0.45 21.53
CA GLU A 43 1.83 -0.88 21.31
C GLU A 43 0.87 -1.79 20.52
N ALA A 44 -0.41 -1.80 20.88
CA ALA A 44 -1.42 -2.58 20.17
C ALA A 44 -1.54 -2.13 18.71
N ALA A 45 -1.57 -0.82 18.46
CA ALA A 45 -1.62 -0.25 17.13
C ALA A 45 -0.36 -0.60 16.32
N TYR A 46 0.82 -0.50 16.94
CA TYR A 46 2.09 -0.79 16.28
C TYR A 46 2.18 -2.28 15.89
N ARG A 47 1.86 -3.19 16.81
CA ARG A 47 1.80 -4.64 16.51
C ARG A 47 0.77 -4.97 15.44
N ALA A 48 -0.40 -4.36 15.49
CA ALA A 48 -1.44 -4.56 14.49
C ALA A 48 -0.95 -4.11 13.10
N PHE A 49 -0.28 -2.96 13.01
CA PHE A 49 0.32 -2.47 11.79
C PHE A 49 1.41 -3.41 11.25
N LEU A 50 2.36 -3.84 12.09
CA LEU A 50 3.42 -4.78 11.69
C LEU A 50 2.82 -6.09 11.14
N ASN A 51 1.85 -6.66 11.85
CA ASN A 51 1.18 -7.89 11.41
C ASN A 51 0.40 -7.69 10.10
N PHE A 52 -0.28 -6.54 9.95
CA PHE A 52 -0.91 -6.16 8.70
C PHE A 52 0.10 -6.12 7.55
N HIS A 53 1.24 -5.44 7.74
CA HIS A 53 2.24 -5.26 6.68
C HIS A 53 2.92 -6.58 6.31
N VAL A 54 3.21 -7.45 7.29
CA VAL A 54 3.71 -8.81 7.06
C VAL A 54 2.72 -9.61 6.21
N GLN A 55 1.43 -9.62 6.55
CA GLN A 55 0.42 -10.35 5.77
C GLN A 55 0.21 -9.74 4.38
N PHE A 56 0.24 -8.41 4.27
CA PHE A 56 0.14 -7.70 3.00
C PHE A 56 1.28 -8.10 2.05
N ARG A 57 2.52 -8.16 2.56
CA ARG A 57 3.68 -8.61 1.80
C ARG A 57 3.62 -10.11 1.48
N ALA A 58 3.14 -10.94 2.41
CA ALA A 58 2.97 -12.38 2.18
C ALA A 58 2.02 -12.65 1.00
N ILE A 59 0.86 -12.00 0.95
CA ILE A 59 -0.07 -12.10 -0.19
C ILE A 59 0.58 -11.56 -1.48
N THR A 60 1.36 -10.49 -1.38
CA THR A 60 2.06 -9.89 -2.53
C THR A 60 3.09 -10.84 -3.13
N ARG A 61 3.84 -11.59 -2.31
CA ARG A 61 4.87 -12.56 -2.76
C ARG A 61 4.29 -13.75 -3.53
N ARG A 62 3.05 -14.17 -3.22
CA ARG A 62 2.35 -15.23 -3.98
C ARG A 62 2.24 -14.91 -5.47
N ALA A 63 2.25 -13.62 -5.84
CA ALA A 63 2.01 -13.19 -7.22
C ALA A 63 2.97 -13.83 -8.24
N LYS A 64 4.23 -14.09 -7.85
CA LYS A 64 5.20 -14.78 -8.71
C LYS A 64 4.77 -16.21 -9.02
N GLU A 65 4.45 -16.98 -7.98
CA GLU A 65 4.01 -18.38 -8.12
C GLU A 65 2.69 -18.47 -8.88
N ARG A 66 1.75 -17.56 -8.62
CA ARG A 66 0.49 -17.47 -9.38
C ARG A 66 0.73 -17.20 -10.86
N PHE A 67 1.68 -16.32 -11.19
CA PHE A 67 2.03 -16.02 -12.57
C PHE A 67 2.66 -17.22 -13.28
N LEU A 68 3.64 -17.86 -12.65
CA LEU A 68 4.31 -19.06 -13.19
C LEU A 68 3.35 -20.25 -13.33
N GLY A 69 2.42 -20.42 -12.39
CA GLY A 69 1.41 -21.48 -12.44
C GLY A 69 0.22 -21.17 -13.33
N CYS A 70 0.19 -20.03 -14.03
CA CYS A 70 -0.99 -19.54 -14.77
C CYS A 70 -2.28 -19.49 -13.92
N ASP A 71 -2.16 -19.36 -12.60
CA ASP A 71 -3.29 -19.34 -11.66
C ASP A 71 -3.90 -17.93 -11.58
N TRP A 72 -4.70 -17.62 -12.59
CA TRP A 72 -5.38 -16.34 -12.71
C TRP A 72 -6.49 -16.18 -11.67
N THR A 73 -7.21 -17.26 -11.36
CA THR A 73 -8.24 -17.27 -10.33
C THR A 73 -7.65 -16.93 -8.95
N GLY A 74 -6.54 -17.58 -8.59
CA GLY A 74 -5.80 -17.29 -7.37
C GLY A 74 -5.23 -15.87 -7.36
N THR A 75 -4.78 -15.36 -8.51
CA THR A 75 -4.36 -13.94 -8.64
C THR A 75 -5.48 -12.96 -8.28
N TYR A 76 -6.70 -13.16 -8.78
CA TYR A 76 -7.83 -12.29 -8.45
C TYR A 76 -8.26 -12.46 -6.99
N ALA A 77 -8.22 -13.68 -6.45
CA ALA A 77 -8.48 -13.93 -5.04
C ALA A 77 -7.48 -13.21 -4.12
N ASP A 78 -6.18 -13.30 -4.41
CA ASP A 78 -5.12 -12.61 -3.67
C ASP A 78 -5.30 -11.08 -3.73
N ALA A 79 -5.70 -10.52 -4.89
CA ALA A 79 -5.96 -9.09 -5.02
C ALA A 79 -7.11 -8.62 -4.11
N ARG A 80 -8.21 -9.39 -4.05
CA ARG A 80 -9.35 -9.12 -3.17
C ARG A 80 -8.99 -9.30 -1.70
N GLU A 81 -8.24 -10.35 -1.35
CA GLU A 81 -7.79 -10.62 0.01
C GLU A 81 -6.94 -9.46 0.56
N ARG A 82 -5.97 -9.02 -0.26
CA ARG A 82 -5.06 -7.89 0.04
C ARG A 82 -5.81 -6.58 0.20
N LEU A 83 -6.81 -6.32 -0.65
CA LEU A 83 -7.64 -5.10 -0.58
C LEU A 83 -8.41 -5.00 0.74
N GLY A 84 -9.00 -6.10 1.20
CA GLY A 84 -9.79 -6.14 2.44
C GLY A 84 -8.95 -6.25 3.73
N LEU A 85 -7.65 -6.53 3.62
CA LEU A 85 -6.77 -6.83 4.76
C LEU A 85 -6.71 -5.68 5.76
N TYR A 86 -6.55 -4.46 5.26
CA TYR A 86 -6.45 -3.24 6.07
C TYR A 86 -7.68 -3.09 6.98
N GLY A 87 -8.90 -3.17 6.42
CA GLY A 87 -10.14 -3.01 7.18
C GLY A 87 -10.27 -4.01 8.34
N ARG A 88 -9.96 -5.29 8.08
CA ARG A 88 -10.05 -6.38 9.08
C ARG A 88 -9.12 -6.17 10.28
N PHE A 89 -7.86 -5.83 10.04
CA PHE A 89 -6.90 -5.57 11.14
C PHE A 89 -7.35 -4.40 12.01
N LEU A 90 -7.90 -3.41 11.35
CA LEU A 90 -8.22 -2.12 11.92
C LEU A 90 -9.57 -2.22 12.69
N GLU A 91 -10.48 -3.12 12.29
CA GLU A 91 -11.71 -3.46 13.04
C GLU A 91 -11.37 -4.18 14.34
N ARG A 92 -10.55 -5.23 14.24
CA ARG A 92 -10.06 -5.97 15.41
C ARG A 92 -9.28 -5.08 16.37
N LEU A 93 -8.48 -4.15 15.86
CA LEU A 93 -7.72 -3.21 16.69
C LEU A 93 -8.65 -2.28 17.48
N VAL A 94 -9.72 -1.77 16.85
CA VAL A 94 -10.71 -0.94 17.53
C VAL A 94 -11.37 -1.71 18.68
N GLU A 95 -11.75 -2.97 18.47
CA GLU A 95 -12.28 -3.84 19.53
C GLU A 95 -11.27 -4.02 20.68
N VAL A 96 -10.01 -4.31 20.36
CA VAL A 96 -8.93 -4.46 21.35
C VAL A 96 -8.69 -3.18 22.14
N CYS A 97 -8.77 -2.02 21.48
CA CYS A 97 -8.70 -0.75 22.16
C CYS A 97 -9.92 -0.60 23.09
N GLN A 98 -11.14 -0.80 22.60
CA GLN A 98 -12.41 -0.66 23.36
C GLN A 98 -12.45 -1.50 24.64
N LEU A 99 -11.91 -2.72 24.62
CA LEU A 99 -11.82 -3.58 25.80
C LEU A 99 -10.92 -3.01 26.93
N ARG A 100 -10.10 -1.99 26.63
CA ARG A 100 -9.19 -1.36 27.61
C ARG A 100 -9.83 -0.20 28.40
N GLY A 101 -11.11 0.10 28.18
CA GLY A 101 -11.92 0.95 29.05
C GLY A 101 -12.59 2.15 28.36
N GLY A 102 -13.54 2.79 29.07
CA GLY A 102 -14.40 3.87 28.53
C GLY A 102 -13.70 5.20 28.21
N ARG A 103 -12.42 5.35 28.54
CA ARG A 103 -11.65 6.60 28.41
C ARG A 103 -11.01 6.81 27.03
N LEU A 104 -11.22 5.89 26.09
CA LEU A 104 -10.68 5.98 24.72
C LEU A 104 -11.26 7.14 23.91
N LYS A 105 -12.30 7.82 24.40
CA LYS A 105 -12.85 9.02 23.75
C LYS A 105 -12.21 10.31 24.27
N GLU A 106 -11.19 10.23 25.10
CA GLU A 106 -10.45 11.39 25.61
C GLU A 106 -9.31 11.78 24.65
N ARG A 107 -9.33 13.00 24.13
CA ARG A 107 -8.29 13.48 23.20
C ARG A 107 -6.87 13.48 23.78
N PRO A 108 -6.64 13.90 25.05
CA PRO A 108 -5.30 13.90 25.64
C PRO A 108 -4.65 12.50 25.65
N LEU A 109 -5.45 11.44 25.83
CA LEU A 109 -4.97 10.06 25.74
C LEU A 109 -4.40 9.75 24.35
N TRP A 110 -5.05 10.22 23.29
CA TRP A 110 -4.61 9.96 21.92
C TRP A 110 -3.44 10.82 21.47
N ALA A 111 -3.31 12.04 22.00
CA ALA A 111 -2.08 12.82 21.82
C ALA A 111 -0.87 12.08 22.44
N ALA A 112 -1.02 11.56 23.67
CA ALA A 112 0.02 10.74 24.29
C ALA A 112 0.26 9.42 23.53
N CYS A 113 -0.81 8.78 23.05
CA CYS A 113 -0.74 7.57 22.23
C CYS A 113 0.03 7.81 20.93
N LYS A 114 -0.26 8.93 20.23
CA LYS A 114 0.42 9.36 19.00
C LYS A 114 1.91 9.55 19.25
N ALA A 115 2.30 10.25 20.32
CA ALA A 115 3.70 10.46 20.66
C ALA A 115 4.45 9.14 20.91
N VAL A 116 3.86 8.22 21.69
CA VAL A 116 4.46 6.89 21.90
C VAL A 116 4.53 6.11 20.59
N TYR A 117 3.46 6.13 19.79
CA TYR A 117 3.41 5.43 18.50
C TYR A 117 4.48 5.94 17.52
N SER A 118 4.61 7.27 17.41
CA SER A 118 5.62 7.96 16.59
C SER A 118 7.04 7.46 16.94
N SER A 119 7.36 7.36 18.24
CA SER A 119 8.66 6.82 18.68
C SER A 119 8.91 5.35 18.28
N ARG A 120 7.85 4.54 18.12
CA ARG A 120 7.97 3.11 17.78
C ARG A 120 8.16 2.86 16.29
N ILE A 121 7.69 3.78 15.44
CA ILE A 121 7.77 3.62 13.98
C ILE A 121 9.08 4.18 13.40
N THR A 122 9.95 4.77 14.21
CA THR A 122 11.26 5.30 13.78
C THR A 122 12.11 4.26 13.06
N ASP A 123 12.11 3.00 13.52
CA ASP A 123 12.88 1.91 12.90
C ASP A 123 12.07 1.16 11.82
N CYS A 124 10.86 1.64 11.48
CA CYS A 124 9.98 0.97 10.54
C CYS A 124 10.25 1.41 9.09
N GLN A 125 10.54 0.44 8.21
CA GLN A 125 10.75 0.71 6.78
C GLN A 125 9.50 1.20 6.03
N ALA A 126 8.32 1.09 6.64
CA ALA A 126 7.05 1.55 6.11
C ALA A 126 6.36 2.56 7.06
N TRP A 127 7.17 3.39 7.73
CA TRP A 127 6.75 4.38 8.72
C TRP A 127 5.60 5.28 8.21
N GLU A 128 5.61 5.68 6.93
CA GLU A 128 4.62 6.59 6.35
C GLU A 128 3.24 5.93 6.23
N ILE A 129 3.24 4.62 6.00
CA ILE A 129 2.01 3.81 5.99
C ILE A 129 1.55 3.55 7.42
N ALA A 130 2.48 3.47 8.38
CA ALA A 130 2.19 3.33 9.80
C ALA A 130 1.46 4.57 10.35
N GLU A 131 1.92 5.78 10.02
CA GLU A 131 1.22 7.03 10.34
C GLU A 131 -0.22 7.01 9.83
N THR A 132 -0.43 6.60 8.57
CA THR A 132 -1.77 6.46 7.99
C THR A 132 -2.62 5.40 8.68
N PHE A 133 -2.01 4.30 9.11
CA PHE A 133 -2.67 3.25 9.89
C PHE A 133 -3.18 3.80 11.22
N PHE A 134 -2.37 4.62 11.89
CA PHE A 134 -2.77 5.31 13.11
C PHE A 134 -3.90 6.33 12.85
N ASN A 135 -3.80 7.15 11.80
CA ASN A 135 -4.88 8.09 11.43
C ASN A 135 -6.21 7.38 11.18
N SER A 136 -6.18 6.19 10.57
CA SER A 136 -7.40 5.45 10.31
C SER A 136 -7.96 4.78 11.57
N LEU A 137 -7.10 4.49 12.56
CA LEU A 137 -7.53 4.04 13.88
C LEU A 137 -8.21 5.18 14.64
N THR A 138 -7.58 6.36 14.70
CA THR A 138 -8.12 7.52 15.42
C THR A 138 -9.45 7.94 14.81
N ARG A 139 -9.58 7.98 13.49
CA ARG A 139 -10.85 8.28 12.78
C ARG A 139 -11.94 7.23 12.95
N ARG A 140 -11.62 6.00 13.37
CA ARG A 140 -12.65 5.01 13.77
C ARG A 140 -13.11 5.20 15.21
N VAL A 141 -12.26 5.78 16.06
CA VAL A 141 -12.57 6.06 17.46
C VAL A 141 -13.30 7.40 17.60
N PHE A 142 -12.85 8.40 16.84
CA PHE A 142 -13.42 9.73 16.74
C PHE A 142 -14.03 9.90 15.35
N ALA A 143 -15.33 10.18 15.26
CA ALA A 143 -15.92 10.70 14.03
C ALA A 143 -15.47 12.16 13.80
N THR A 144 -14.16 12.37 13.68
CA THR A 144 -13.53 13.68 13.50
C THR A 144 -14.10 14.35 12.25
N VAL A 145 -14.59 15.57 12.41
CA VAL A 145 -14.94 16.43 11.27
C VAL A 145 -13.67 17.17 10.85
N GLY A 146 -13.30 17.08 9.57
CA GLY A 146 -12.07 17.66 9.05
C GLY A 146 -10.81 16.91 9.53
N VAL A 147 -9.79 17.65 9.98
CA VAL A 147 -8.49 17.12 10.44
C VAL A 147 -8.16 17.60 11.85
N ASN A 148 -7.40 16.81 12.61
CA ASN A 148 -6.90 17.21 13.94
C ASN A 148 -5.46 16.75 14.17
N GLN A 149 -4.51 17.68 14.04
CA GLN A 149 -3.06 17.41 14.15
C GLN A 149 -2.61 16.93 15.55
N GLU A 150 -3.38 17.23 16.61
CA GLU A 150 -3.05 16.76 17.97
C GLU A 150 -3.16 15.23 18.10
N ILE A 151 -4.05 14.61 17.32
CA ILE A 151 -4.36 13.17 17.42
C ILE A 151 -4.19 12.43 16.09
N GLU A 152 -3.86 13.13 14.99
CA GLU A 152 -3.58 12.58 13.66
C GLU A 152 -2.24 13.10 13.14
N PHE A 153 -1.59 12.31 12.30
CA PHE A 153 -0.45 12.68 11.46
C PHE A 153 -0.98 13.37 10.20
N VAL A 154 -1.39 14.65 10.33
CA VAL A 154 -1.80 15.48 9.18
C VAL A 154 -0.59 15.65 8.26
N ASP A 155 0.51 16.13 8.84
CA ASP A 155 1.85 16.04 8.25
C ASP A 155 2.61 14.85 8.85
N THR A 156 3.72 14.51 8.21
CA THR A 156 4.68 13.53 8.75
C THR A 156 5.35 14.11 9.99
N ASP A 157 5.57 13.29 11.01
CA ASP A 157 6.35 13.69 12.20
C ASP A 157 7.88 13.67 11.89
N PHE A 158 8.28 13.24 10.70
CA PHE A 158 9.67 13.12 10.26
C PHE A 158 10.00 14.08 9.10
N ASP A 159 11.01 14.94 9.29
CA ASP A 159 11.54 15.85 8.24
C ASP A 159 12.25 15.09 7.11
N THR A 160 12.90 13.99 7.47
CA THR A 160 13.55 13.07 6.53
C THR A 160 13.15 11.65 6.89
N PRO A 161 13.20 10.70 5.94
CA PRO A 161 12.83 9.32 6.24
C PRO A 161 13.65 8.78 7.42
N PRO A 162 13.03 8.29 8.51
CA PRO A 162 13.72 7.94 9.76
C PRO A 162 14.60 6.71 9.66
N THR A 163 14.40 5.89 8.62
CA THR A 163 15.23 4.72 8.34
C THR A 163 16.20 4.95 7.19
N VAL A 164 17.24 4.11 7.10
CA VAL A 164 18.04 3.94 5.89
C VAL A 164 17.54 2.69 5.15
N ALA A 165 17.66 2.70 3.81
CA ALA A 165 17.33 1.55 2.99
C ALA A 165 18.22 0.35 3.34
N LEU A 166 17.63 -0.82 3.59
CA LEU A 166 18.36 -2.05 3.95
C LEU A 166 19.04 -2.74 2.76
N GLY A 167 18.76 -2.29 1.55
CA GLY A 167 19.38 -2.80 0.32
C GLY A 167 19.02 -1.95 -0.88
N ALA A 168 19.72 -2.16 -1.99
CA ALA A 168 19.44 -1.42 -3.22
C ALA A 168 18.08 -1.80 -3.80
N LEU A 169 17.21 -0.81 -4.03
CA LEU A 169 15.93 -0.94 -4.72
C LEU A 169 16.08 -1.39 -6.19
N ARG A 170 17.19 -1.00 -6.80
CA ARG A 170 17.46 -1.15 -8.24
C ARG A 170 18.70 -1.98 -8.49
N CYS A 171 18.73 -2.68 -9.62
CA CYS A 171 19.93 -3.24 -10.21
C CYS A 171 20.41 -2.35 -11.36
N CYS A 172 21.72 -2.23 -11.52
CA CYS A 172 22.37 -1.56 -12.64
C CYS A 172 23.02 -2.63 -13.52
N TYR A 173 22.76 -2.56 -14.82
CA TYR A 173 23.31 -3.45 -15.84
C TYR A 173 24.05 -2.60 -16.86
N GLN A 174 25.33 -2.89 -17.07
CA GLN A 174 26.26 -2.14 -17.91
C GLN A 174 27.37 -3.07 -18.40
N ASP A 175 28.30 -2.53 -19.20
CA ASP A 175 29.50 -3.23 -19.68
C ASP A 175 29.24 -4.42 -20.63
N ALA A 176 28.08 -4.44 -21.29
CA ALA A 176 27.75 -5.37 -22.38
C ALA A 176 26.74 -4.74 -23.37
N PRO A 177 26.56 -5.29 -24.58
CA PRO A 177 25.48 -4.88 -25.48
C PRO A 177 24.09 -5.02 -24.82
N LEU A 178 23.10 -4.27 -25.28
CA LEU A 178 21.79 -4.24 -24.62
C LEU A 178 21.05 -5.61 -24.52
N PRO A 179 21.07 -6.51 -25.52
CA PRO A 179 20.40 -7.81 -25.40
C PRO A 179 20.84 -8.67 -24.19
N PRO A 180 22.14 -8.93 -23.95
CA PRO A 180 22.55 -9.67 -22.75
C PRO A 180 22.26 -8.92 -21.44
N LEU A 181 22.28 -7.58 -21.42
CA LEU A 181 21.86 -6.82 -20.24
C LEU A 181 20.37 -7.01 -19.93
N LEU A 182 19.52 -7.00 -20.95
CA LEU A 182 18.08 -7.28 -20.80
C LEU A 182 17.84 -8.73 -20.37
N ALA A 183 18.60 -9.68 -20.90
CA ALA A 183 18.53 -11.08 -20.48
C ALA A 183 18.85 -11.22 -18.99
N ALA A 184 19.96 -10.63 -18.53
CA ALA A 184 20.34 -10.61 -17.12
C ALA A 184 19.27 -9.96 -16.23
N MET A 185 18.71 -8.82 -16.65
CA MET A 185 17.62 -8.16 -15.93
C MET A 185 16.35 -9.03 -15.81
N LEU A 186 16.01 -9.76 -16.87
CA LEU A 186 14.88 -10.67 -16.91
C LEU A 186 15.09 -11.92 -16.05
N THR A 187 16.33 -12.41 -15.94
CA THR A 187 16.66 -13.62 -15.18
C THR A 187 16.92 -13.36 -13.71
N ASP A 188 17.75 -12.36 -13.37
CA ASP A 188 18.16 -12.01 -12.00
C ASP A 188 17.01 -11.87 -11.05
N ALA A 189 15.92 -11.32 -11.56
CA ALA A 189 14.84 -10.92 -10.70
C ALA A 189 13.74 -12.00 -10.60
N GLY A 190 14.07 -13.23 -11.00
CA GLY A 190 13.51 -14.44 -10.42
C GLY A 190 12.88 -15.42 -11.40
N PHE A 191 13.03 -15.23 -12.71
CA PHE A 191 12.57 -16.19 -13.71
C PHE A 191 13.79 -16.84 -14.36
N ALA A 192 13.91 -18.16 -14.30
CA ALA A 192 15.02 -18.85 -14.93
C ALA A 192 14.93 -18.73 -16.46
N ALA A 193 16.07 -18.78 -17.14
CA ALA A 193 16.12 -18.57 -18.59
C ALA A 193 15.27 -19.60 -19.36
N GLU A 194 15.18 -20.82 -18.83
CA GLU A 194 14.44 -21.96 -19.37
C GLU A 194 12.91 -21.80 -19.25
N GLN A 195 12.45 -20.81 -18.47
CA GLN A 195 11.03 -20.51 -18.35
C GLN A 195 10.53 -19.61 -19.47
N TYR A 196 11.42 -19.04 -20.29
CA TYR A 196 11.06 -18.21 -21.44
C TYR A 196 10.97 -19.06 -22.71
N ASP A 197 10.02 -18.70 -23.57
CA ASP A 197 9.83 -19.35 -24.88
C ASP A 197 11.06 -19.13 -25.80
N ASP A 198 11.45 -17.87 -25.98
CA ASP A 198 12.66 -17.46 -26.71
C ASP A 198 13.28 -16.21 -26.07
N LEU A 199 14.10 -16.41 -25.02
CA LEU A 199 14.77 -15.29 -24.33
C LEU A 199 15.76 -14.53 -25.25
N PRO A 200 16.64 -15.18 -26.03
CA PRO A 200 17.55 -14.47 -26.93
C PRO A 200 16.84 -13.63 -27.99
N GLY A 201 15.82 -14.17 -28.66
CA GLY A 201 15.04 -13.41 -29.66
C GLY A 201 14.24 -12.28 -29.03
N ALA A 202 13.58 -12.53 -27.90
CA ALA A 202 12.81 -11.51 -27.18
C ALA A 202 13.69 -10.33 -26.74
N THR A 203 14.88 -10.61 -26.19
CA THR A 203 15.82 -9.58 -25.74
C THR A 203 16.45 -8.81 -26.89
N ALA A 204 16.72 -9.45 -28.02
CA ALA A 204 17.18 -8.77 -29.22
C ALA A 204 16.12 -7.81 -29.79
N ALA A 205 14.86 -8.26 -29.89
CA ALA A 205 13.75 -7.43 -30.34
C ALA A 205 13.49 -6.24 -29.40
N ALA A 206 13.57 -6.48 -28.09
CA ALA A 206 13.42 -5.45 -27.08
C ALA A 206 14.55 -4.41 -27.12
N ALA A 207 15.79 -4.87 -27.29
CA ALA A 207 16.94 -3.99 -27.43
C ALA A 207 16.78 -3.06 -28.63
N ALA A 208 16.43 -3.61 -29.79
CA ALA A 208 16.20 -2.81 -31.01
C ALA A 208 15.11 -1.75 -30.79
N ARG A 209 14.01 -2.09 -30.11
CA ARG A 209 12.93 -1.15 -29.79
C ARG A 209 13.40 -0.04 -28.84
N LEU A 210 14.18 -0.40 -27.80
CA LEU A 210 14.69 0.55 -26.80
C LEU A 210 15.71 1.50 -27.40
N GLU A 211 16.69 1.00 -28.16
CA GLU A 211 17.73 1.82 -28.78
C GLU A 211 17.16 2.74 -29.86
N ALA A 212 16.15 2.28 -30.61
CA ALA A 212 15.41 3.15 -31.53
C ALA A 212 14.71 4.30 -30.79
N ALA A 213 14.14 4.06 -29.61
CA ALA A 213 13.49 5.09 -28.80
C ALA A 213 14.49 6.02 -28.09
N LEU A 214 15.69 5.51 -27.74
CA LEU A 214 16.80 6.29 -27.22
C LEU A 214 17.46 7.17 -28.30
N GLY A 215 17.36 6.77 -29.57
CA GLY A 215 18.10 7.41 -30.67
C GLY A 215 19.57 6.97 -30.75
N GLY A 216 19.93 5.85 -30.14
CA GLY A 216 21.30 5.34 -30.09
C GLY A 216 21.47 4.16 -29.13
N PRO A 217 22.69 3.59 -29.02
CA PRO A 217 22.97 2.46 -28.16
C PRO A 217 22.81 2.83 -26.68
N ALA A 218 22.22 1.94 -25.89
CA ALA A 218 22.15 2.09 -24.45
C ALA A 218 23.50 1.69 -23.81
N MET A 219 24.05 2.55 -22.96
CA MET A 219 25.28 2.25 -22.21
C MET A 219 25.00 1.51 -20.90
N ARG A 220 23.84 1.80 -20.31
CA ARG A 220 23.41 1.30 -19.01
C ARG A 220 21.89 1.20 -18.98
N ILE A 221 21.38 0.17 -18.31
CA ILE A 221 19.99 0.12 -17.88
C ILE A 221 19.93 -0.08 -16.37
N GLU A 222 18.97 0.58 -15.73
CA GLU A 222 18.65 0.41 -14.32
C GLU A 222 17.20 -0.06 -14.18
N ALA A 223 16.93 -1.04 -13.32
CA ALA A 223 15.58 -1.57 -13.13
C ALA A 223 15.28 -1.84 -11.66
N VAL A 224 14.00 -1.70 -11.29
CA VAL A 224 13.51 -2.13 -9.97
C VAL A 224 13.74 -3.63 -9.83
N LYS A 225 14.36 -4.06 -8.73
CA LYS A 225 14.62 -5.48 -8.46
C LYS A 225 13.33 -6.30 -8.42
N SER A 226 12.28 -5.76 -7.85
CA SER A 226 11.00 -6.44 -7.71
C SER A 226 10.17 -6.35 -8.99
N ARG A 227 9.54 -7.46 -9.38
CA ARG A 227 8.50 -7.45 -10.42
C ARG A 227 7.22 -6.81 -9.90
N PHE A 228 6.53 -6.15 -10.81
CA PHE A 228 5.15 -5.72 -10.63
C PHE A 228 4.23 -6.75 -11.26
N PHE A 229 3.20 -7.19 -10.54
CA PHE A 229 2.21 -8.15 -11.06
C PHE A 229 0.83 -7.53 -11.07
N ARG A 230 0.10 -7.69 -12.17
CA ARG A 230 -1.30 -7.25 -12.30
C ARG A 230 -2.04 -8.09 -13.33
N GLY A 231 -3.21 -8.59 -12.95
CA GLY A 231 -3.99 -9.48 -13.82
C GLY A 231 -3.12 -10.66 -14.26
N LYS A 232 -3.04 -10.89 -15.57
CA LYS A 232 -2.25 -11.96 -16.18
C LYS A 232 -0.84 -11.52 -16.64
N GLY A 233 -0.36 -10.38 -16.15
CA GLY A 233 0.90 -9.78 -16.58
C GLY A 233 1.90 -9.64 -15.43
N ALA A 234 3.17 -9.85 -15.75
CA ALA A 234 4.30 -9.41 -14.95
C ALA A 234 5.02 -8.27 -15.67
N TYR A 235 5.54 -7.31 -14.93
CA TYR A 235 6.10 -6.09 -15.48
C TYR A 235 7.43 -5.78 -14.79
N LEU A 236 8.45 -5.45 -15.59
CA LEU A 236 9.70 -4.89 -15.11
C LEU A 236 9.75 -3.43 -15.50
N ILE A 237 10.07 -2.57 -14.54
CA ILE A 237 10.10 -1.12 -14.74
C ILE A 237 11.52 -0.65 -14.52
N GLY A 238 12.03 0.09 -15.49
CA GLY A 238 13.40 0.54 -15.50
C GLY A 238 13.59 1.81 -16.30
N CYS A 239 14.85 2.14 -16.51
CA CYS A 239 15.26 3.33 -17.19
C CYS A 239 16.59 3.06 -17.91
N ALA A 240 16.70 3.51 -19.16
CA ALA A 240 17.87 3.32 -20.01
C ALA A 240 18.60 4.63 -20.23
N PHE A 241 19.93 4.56 -20.28
CA PHE A 241 20.82 5.71 -20.35
C PHE A 241 21.74 5.62 -21.57
N THR A 242 21.99 6.76 -22.20
CA THR A 242 22.98 6.89 -23.27
C THR A 242 24.33 7.34 -22.69
N ALA A 243 25.39 7.36 -23.52
CA ALA A 243 26.72 7.83 -23.11
C ALA A 243 26.78 9.35 -22.89
N HIS A 244 25.93 10.11 -23.58
CA HIS A 244 26.06 11.56 -23.74
C HIS A 244 24.94 12.36 -23.05
N ASP A 245 23.92 11.67 -22.55
CA ASP A 245 22.78 12.29 -21.90
C ASP A 245 22.53 11.64 -20.53
N GLU A 246 22.50 12.48 -19.49
CA GLU A 246 22.09 12.08 -18.15
C GLU A 246 20.56 11.90 -18.07
N SER A 247 19.82 12.42 -19.05
CA SER A 247 18.39 12.18 -19.18
C SER A 247 18.15 10.71 -19.50
N CYS A 248 17.36 10.09 -18.64
CA CYS A 248 17.06 8.69 -18.74
C CYS A 248 15.74 8.46 -19.45
N LEU A 249 15.68 7.46 -20.34
CA LEU A 249 14.45 7.00 -20.98
C LEU A 249 13.77 5.93 -20.11
N PRO A 250 12.62 6.22 -19.49
CA PRO A 250 11.87 5.21 -18.76
C PRO A 250 11.39 4.12 -19.71
N PHE A 251 11.41 2.87 -19.25
CA PHE A 251 10.85 1.76 -20.00
C PHE A 251 10.15 0.73 -19.11
N GLY A 252 9.31 -0.07 -19.74
CA GLY A 252 8.57 -1.15 -19.10
C GLY A 252 8.56 -2.38 -19.98
N LEU A 253 9.02 -3.50 -19.46
CA LEU A 253 8.89 -4.80 -20.14
C LEU A 253 7.62 -5.50 -19.65
N VAL A 254 6.76 -5.90 -20.58
CA VAL A 254 5.50 -6.58 -20.29
C VAL A 254 5.66 -8.07 -20.58
N LEU A 255 5.56 -8.88 -19.54
CA LEU A 255 5.68 -10.33 -19.63
C LEU A 255 4.31 -10.99 -19.52
N ARG A 256 4.11 -12.04 -20.32
CA ARG A 256 2.94 -12.92 -20.30
C ARG A 256 3.42 -14.35 -20.08
N HIS A 257 2.54 -15.19 -19.53
CA HIS A 257 2.81 -16.61 -19.37
C HIS A 257 1.69 -17.41 -20.03
N GLY A 258 2.06 -18.36 -20.88
CA GLY A 258 1.14 -19.21 -21.63
C GLY A 258 1.69 -20.63 -21.75
N GLU A 259 1.17 -21.39 -22.72
CA GLU A 259 1.53 -22.80 -22.92
C GLU A 259 3.01 -22.99 -23.30
N ALA A 260 3.57 -22.06 -24.06
CA ALA A 260 4.97 -22.08 -24.49
C ALA A 260 5.96 -21.49 -23.44
N GLY A 261 5.47 -21.04 -22.28
CA GLY A 261 6.27 -20.37 -21.25
C GLY A 261 6.11 -18.85 -21.23
N ILE A 262 7.12 -18.16 -20.73
CA ILE A 262 7.15 -16.70 -20.57
C ILE A 262 7.52 -16.05 -21.89
N THR A 263 6.72 -15.07 -22.31
CA THR A 263 6.98 -14.25 -23.50
C THR A 263 7.06 -12.78 -23.12
N LEU A 264 7.90 -12.04 -23.86
CA LEU A 264 7.94 -10.58 -23.80
C LEU A 264 6.93 -10.00 -24.80
N ASP A 265 5.77 -9.64 -24.29
CA ASP A 265 4.59 -9.23 -25.07
C ASP A 265 4.71 -7.79 -25.58
N ALA A 266 5.34 -6.91 -24.80
CA ALA A 266 5.52 -5.52 -25.19
C ALA A 266 6.71 -4.86 -24.49
N VAL A 267 7.23 -3.83 -25.15
CA VAL A 267 8.21 -2.88 -24.61
C VAL A 267 7.61 -1.49 -24.67
N LEU A 268 7.37 -0.92 -23.48
CA LEU A 268 6.86 0.43 -23.27
C LEU A 268 8.04 1.39 -23.14
N THR A 269 7.96 2.56 -23.76
CA THR A 269 9.08 3.51 -23.81
C THR A 269 8.62 4.94 -23.59
N GLY A 270 9.30 5.66 -22.70
CA GLY A 270 9.00 7.05 -22.39
C GLY A 270 8.02 7.22 -21.23
N LYS A 271 7.93 8.46 -20.75
CA LYS A 271 7.20 8.85 -19.54
C LYS A 271 5.69 8.60 -19.66
N ASP A 272 5.10 8.83 -20.83
CA ASP A 272 3.65 8.72 -21.05
C ASP A 272 3.18 7.25 -21.06
N ASP A 273 3.90 6.36 -21.74
CA ASP A 273 3.59 4.92 -21.76
C ASP A 273 3.64 4.31 -20.36
N ILE A 274 4.68 4.67 -19.58
CA ILE A 274 4.81 4.22 -18.19
C ILE A 274 3.71 4.84 -17.34
N ALA A 275 3.37 6.12 -17.50
CA ALA A 275 2.26 6.73 -16.76
C ALA A 275 0.91 6.04 -17.00
N ILE A 276 0.62 5.59 -18.23
CA ILE A 276 -0.59 4.83 -18.57
C ILE A 276 -0.61 3.48 -17.85
N LEU A 277 0.54 2.83 -17.73
CA LEU A 277 0.67 1.57 -17.01
C LEU A 277 0.29 1.71 -15.54
N PHE A 278 0.56 2.86 -14.93
CA PHE A 278 0.22 3.22 -13.55
C PHE A 278 -1.07 4.07 -13.44
N SER A 279 -1.97 4.00 -14.42
CA SER A 279 -3.24 4.71 -14.40
C SER A 279 -4.15 4.28 -13.23
N PHE A 280 -4.87 5.23 -12.63
CA PHE A 280 -5.94 5.02 -11.64
C PHE A 280 -7.12 4.21 -12.18
N THR A 281 -7.22 4.03 -13.51
CA THR A 281 -8.27 3.20 -14.13
C THR A 281 -7.93 1.71 -14.16
N ARG A 282 -6.79 1.30 -13.60
CA ARG A 282 -6.35 -0.10 -13.56
C ARG A 282 -6.30 -0.62 -12.13
N SER A 283 -6.37 -1.93 -11.98
CA SER A 283 -6.12 -2.61 -10.69
C SER A 283 -4.73 -2.28 -10.15
N TYR A 284 -4.55 -2.40 -8.83
CA TYR A 284 -3.27 -2.16 -8.19
C TYR A 284 -2.24 -3.22 -8.55
N PHE A 285 -0.99 -2.80 -8.67
CA PHE A 285 0.13 -3.73 -8.74
C PHE A 285 0.34 -4.44 -7.41
N ARG A 286 0.82 -5.68 -7.51
CA ARG A 286 1.48 -6.41 -6.44
C ARG A 286 2.97 -6.35 -6.71
N VAL A 287 3.70 -5.65 -5.85
CA VAL A 287 5.16 -5.48 -5.92
C VAL A 287 5.71 -5.63 -4.51
N ASP A 288 6.55 -6.63 -4.27
CA ASP A 288 7.14 -6.86 -2.95
C ASP A 288 8.36 -5.96 -2.78
N VAL A 289 8.21 -4.90 -2.01
CA VAL A 289 9.31 -4.03 -1.58
C VAL A 289 9.26 -3.88 -0.07
N GLU A 290 10.42 -3.80 0.54
CA GLU A 290 10.53 -3.58 1.98
C GLU A 290 10.21 -2.14 2.37
N ARG A 291 10.65 -1.19 1.55
CA ARG A 291 10.48 0.25 1.75
C ARG A 291 9.68 0.89 0.61
N PRO A 292 8.35 1.03 0.77
CA PRO A 292 7.48 1.61 -0.26
C PRO A 292 7.83 3.05 -0.62
N TYR A 293 8.29 3.85 0.34
CA TYR A 293 8.80 5.21 0.13
C TYR A 293 9.81 5.31 -1.02
N ASP A 294 10.88 4.50 -1.00
CA ASP A 294 11.93 4.54 -2.02
C ASP A 294 11.37 4.17 -3.40
N LEU A 295 10.49 3.16 -3.45
CA LEU A 295 9.83 2.73 -4.69
C LEU A 295 9.02 3.88 -5.29
N VAL A 296 8.17 4.53 -4.50
CA VAL A 296 7.31 5.62 -4.97
C VAL A 296 8.14 6.82 -5.42
N ARG A 297 9.21 7.16 -4.70
CA ARG A 297 10.12 8.24 -5.10
C ARG A 297 10.82 7.94 -6.41
N PHE A 298 11.28 6.70 -6.62
CA PHE A 298 11.83 6.29 -7.91
C PHE A 298 10.77 6.35 -9.03
N LEU A 299 9.56 5.83 -8.81
CA LEU A 299 8.50 5.92 -9.79
C LEU A 299 8.13 7.38 -10.13
N LYS A 300 8.23 8.29 -9.17
CA LYS A 300 8.02 9.74 -9.39
C LYS A 300 9.07 10.36 -10.29
N THR A 301 10.33 9.88 -10.30
CA THR A 301 11.33 10.36 -11.26
C THR A 301 11.02 9.91 -12.69
N LEU A 302 10.47 8.70 -12.84
CA LEU A 302 10.02 8.17 -14.13
C LEU A 302 8.72 8.83 -14.62
N MET A 303 7.85 9.22 -13.69
CA MET A 303 6.51 9.77 -13.97
C MET A 303 6.30 11.09 -13.21
N PRO A 304 7.00 12.18 -13.57
CA PRO A 304 7.00 13.42 -12.80
C PRO A 304 5.62 14.09 -12.72
N ARG A 305 4.74 13.86 -13.70
CA ARG A 305 3.36 14.39 -13.72
C ARG A 305 2.40 13.64 -12.78
N LYS A 306 2.72 12.40 -12.36
CA LYS A 306 1.86 11.64 -11.43
C LYS A 306 2.03 12.12 -10.00
N ARG A 307 0.92 12.29 -9.27
CA ARG A 307 0.94 12.67 -7.86
C ARG A 307 1.42 11.50 -7.00
N LEU A 308 2.01 11.80 -5.84
CA LEU A 308 2.52 10.76 -4.93
C LEU A 308 1.40 9.81 -4.48
N GLY A 309 0.22 10.36 -4.17
CA GLY A 309 -0.95 9.57 -3.80
C GLY A 309 -1.36 8.55 -4.87
N GLU A 310 -1.30 8.92 -6.16
CA GLU A 310 -1.59 8.00 -7.27
C GLU A 310 -0.58 6.84 -7.33
N LEU A 311 0.70 7.10 -7.08
CA LEU A 311 1.76 6.10 -7.13
C LEU A 311 1.66 5.10 -5.96
N TYR A 312 1.35 5.59 -4.74
CA TYR A 312 1.06 4.71 -3.61
C TYR A 312 -0.17 3.86 -3.85
N THR A 313 -1.23 4.44 -4.40
CA THR A 313 -2.44 3.70 -4.77
C THR A 313 -2.13 2.64 -5.83
N ALA A 314 -1.39 2.98 -6.88
CA ALA A 314 -1.01 2.04 -7.93
C ALA A 314 -0.16 0.86 -7.42
N THR A 315 0.59 1.00 -6.31
CA THR A 315 1.34 -0.08 -5.67
C THR A 315 0.52 -0.88 -4.63
N GLY A 316 -0.73 -0.49 -4.40
CA GLY A 316 -1.69 -1.17 -3.53
C GLY A 316 -1.89 -0.53 -2.15
N TYR A 317 -1.14 0.52 -1.84
CA TYR A 317 -1.27 1.29 -0.59
C TYR A 317 -2.34 2.39 -0.71
N HIS A 318 -3.53 2.05 -1.21
CA HIS A 318 -4.62 3.01 -1.49
C HIS A 318 -5.03 3.89 -0.30
N LYS A 319 -4.95 3.37 0.95
CA LYS A 319 -5.21 4.18 2.15
C LYS A 319 -4.17 5.27 2.36
N HIS A 320 -2.90 4.95 2.14
CA HIS A 320 -1.84 5.95 2.21
C HIS A 320 -1.87 6.88 0.99
N GLY A 321 -2.24 6.38 -0.19
CA GLY A 321 -2.51 7.21 -1.35
C GLY A 321 -3.61 8.25 -1.11
N LYS A 322 -4.62 7.92 -0.28
CA LYS A 322 -5.62 8.86 0.21
C LYS A 322 -5.03 9.91 1.16
N THR A 323 -4.20 9.51 2.13
CA THR A 323 -3.50 10.46 3.04
C THR A 323 -2.63 11.44 2.27
N GLU A 324 -1.86 10.96 1.29
CA GLU A 324 -1.01 11.81 0.43
C GLU A 324 -1.84 12.74 -0.45
N PHE A 325 -3.00 12.28 -0.94
CA PHE A 325 -3.95 13.16 -1.60
C PHE A 325 -4.48 14.25 -0.66
N ASP A 326 -4.84 13.90 0.59
CA ASP A 326 -5.32 14.89 1.57
C ASP A 326 -4.24 15.95 1.87
N ARG A 327 -2.98 15.54 2.03
CA ARG A 327 -1.83 16.44 2.22
C ARG A 327 -1.65 17.39 1.03
N ASP A 328 -1.60 16.83 -0.18
CA ASP A 328 -1.47 17.60 -1.44
C ASP A 328 -2.66 18.56 -1.64
N PHE A 329 -3.87 18.13 -1.30
CA PHE A 329 -5.07 18.94 -1.41
C PHE A 329 -5.09 20.10 -0.42
N LEU A 330 -4.78 19.84 0.86
CA LEU A 330 -4.67 20.88 1.87
C LEU A 330 -3.58 21.90 1.50
N TYR A 331 -2.45 21.43 0.98
CA TYR A 331 -1.39 22.31 0.48
C TYR A 331 -1.88 23.22 -0.66
N HIS A 332 -2.63 22.67 -1.63
CA HIS A 332 -3.26 23.47 -2.70
C HIS A 332 -4.20 24.54 -2.14
N LEU A 333 -5.06 24.19 -1.19
CA LEU A 333 -6.01 25.14 -0.58
C LEU A 333 -5.32 26.27 0.19
N HIS A 334 -4.14 26.02 0.77
CA HIS A 334 -3.39 27.06 1.50
C HIS A 334 -2.68 28.04 0.56
N LEU A 335 -2.24 27.59 -0.61
CA LEU A 335 -1.44 28.39 -1.54
C LEU A 335 -2.22 28.96 -2.72
N SER A 336 -3.40 28.43 -3.00
CA SER A 336 -4.25 28.85 -4.11
C SER A 336 -5.38 29.76 -3.65
N ALA A 337 -5.78 30.68 -4.53
CA ALA A 337 -7.02 31.45 -4.39
C ALA A 337 -8.21 30.80 -5.10
N ASP A 338 -8.04 29.56 -5.60
CA ASP A 338 -9.10 28.80 -6.26
C ASP A 338 -10.34 28.68 -5.38
N ARG A 339 -11.51 28.76 -6.01
CA ARG A 339 -12.80 28.55 -5.37
C ARG A 339 -13.44 27.28 -5.91
N PHE A 340 -14.21 26.61 -5.07
CA PHE A 340 -15.03 25.51 -5.53
C PHE A 340 -16.08 26.01 -6.51
N GLU A 341 -16.14 25.36 -7.68
CA GLU A 341 -17.10 25.64 -8.74
C GLU A 341 -17.74 24.35 -9.24
N THR A 342 -18.94 24.43 -9.79
CA THR A 342 -19.56 23.27 -10.44
C THR A 342 -18.69 22.78 -11.59
N ALA A 343 -18.45 21.47 -11.63
CA ALA A 343 -17.66 20.89 -12.71
C ALA A 343 -18.34 21.11 -14.06
N GLN A 344 -17.56 21.45 -15.08
CA GLN A 344 -18.06 21.63 -16.44
C GLN A 344 -18.68 20.33 -16.98
N GLY A 345 -19.78 20.46 -17.73
CA GLY A 345 -20.50 19.34 -18.34
C GLY A 345 -21.98 19.29 -17.99
N VAL A 346 -22.63 18.16 -18.28
CA VAL A 346 -24.06 17.96 -18.03
C VAL A 346 -24.30 17.70 -16.55
N ARG A 347 -25.21 18.48 -15.95
CA ARG A 347 -25.60 18.31 -14.54
C ARG A 347 -26.13 16.89 -14.30
N GLY A 348 -25.50 16.17 -13.38
CA GLY A 348 -25.90 14.81 -13.03
C GLY A 348 -27.22 14.77 -12.26
N MET A 349 -28.05 13.76 -12.53
CA MET A 349 -29.32 13.51 -11.82
C MET A 349 -29.13 12.93 -10.40
N VAL A 350 -28.00 12.27 -10.16
CA VAL A 350 -27.72 11.51 -8.92
C VAL A 350 -26.59 12.12 -8.09
N MET A 351 -25.59 12.73 -8.74
CA MET A 351 -24.41 13.30 -8.09
C MET A 351 -24.40 14.82 -8.28
N LEU A 352 -24.08 15.55 -7.21
CA LEU A 352 -23.55 16.90 -7.30
C LEU A 352 -22.03 16.80 -7.51
N VAL A 353 -21.51 17.48 -8.54
CA VAL A 353 -20.10 17.42 -8.92
C VAL A 353 -19.52 18.83 -8.97
N PHE A 354 -18.41 19.04 -8.27
CA PHE A 354 -17.71 20.32 -8.20
C PHE A 354 -16.19 20.09 -8.23
N THR A 355 -15.43 21.14 -8.50
CA THR A 355 -13.97 21.11 -8.69
C THR A 355 -13.35 22.43 -8.24
N LEU A 356 -12.02 22.50 -8.26
CA LEU A 356 -11.28 23.77 -8.26
C LEU A 356 -10.65 23.94 -9.65
N HIS A 357 -10.52 25.18 -10.11
CA HIS A 357 -10.09 25.47 -11.49
C HIS A 357 -8.71 24.88 -11.82
N ALA A 358 -7.72 25.06 -10.95
CA ALA A 358 -6.36 24.59 -11.17
C ALA A 358 -6.04 23.25 -10.50
N TYR A 359 -7.06 22.55 -9.97
CA TYR A 359 -6.89 21.24 -9.33
C TYR A 359 -7.57 20.15 -10.15
N ASP A 360 -6.78 19.21 -10.69
CA ASP A 360 -7.21 18.17 -11.64
C ASP A 360 -8.02 17.01 -11.00
N VAL A 361 -8.90 17.32 -10.04
CA VAL A 361 -9.77 16.36 -9.34
C VAL A 361 -11.18 16.91 -9.17
N VAL A 362 -12.18 16.05 -9.42
CA VAL A 362 -13.60 16.35 -9.16
C VAL A 362 -14.08 15.72 -7.86
N PHE A 363 -14.84 16.49 -7.09
CA PHE A 363 -15.54 16.07 -5.89
C PHE A 363 -16.96 15.66 -6.25
N LYS A 364 -17.43 14.53 -5.71
CA LYS A 364 -18.76 14.00 -6.00
C LYS A 364 -19.51 13.72 -4.72
N VAL A 365 -20.65 14.39 -4.54
CA VAL A 365 -21.57 14.18 -3.41
C VAL A 365 -22.86 13.57 -3.94
N ILE A 366 -23.33 12.50 -3.31
CA ILE A 366 -24.63 11.89 -3.64
C ILE A 366 -25.72 12.86 -3.19
N LYS A 367 -26.62 13.27 -4.10
CA LYS A 367 -27.70 14.19 -3.76
C LYS A 367 -28.64 13.58 -2.72
N ASP A 368 -29.28 14.44 -1.92
CA ASP A 368 -30.32 14.00 -0.97
C ASP A 368 -31.58 13.47 -1.67
N ARG A 369 -31.91 14.05 -2.83
CA ARG A 369 -33.02 13.63 -3.70
C ARG A 369 -32.53 13.50 -5.13
N PHE A 370 -32.90 12.41 -5.80
CA PHE A 370 -32.52 12.16 -7.19
C PHE A 370 -33.57 12.73 -8.14
N ASP A 371 -33.11 13.28 -9.25
CA ASP A 371 -34.00 13.85 -10.25
C ASP A 371 -34.72 12.72 -11.03
N PRO A 372 -36.02 12.85 -11.32
CA PRO A 372 -36.72 11.91 -12.20
C PRO A 372 -35.99 11.78 -13.55
N PRO A 373 -35.98 10.58 -14.17
CA PRO A 373 -36.70 9.36 -13.79
C PRO A 373 -35.90 8.41 -12.88
N LYS A 374 -34.85 8.87 -12.19
CA LYS A 374 -33.99 7.98 -11.39
C LYS A 374 -34.70 7.51 -10.13
N THR A 375 -34.93 6.21 -10.04
CA THR A 375 -35.58 5.53 -8.90
C THR A 375 -34.60 4.82 -7.96
N SER A 376 -33.30 4.88 -8.24
CA SER A 376 -32.28 4.26 -7.39
C SER A 376 -32.18 4.89 -6.01
N SER A 377 -31.65 4.15 -5.04
CA SER A 377 -31.38 4.68 -3.69
C SER A 377 -29.93 5.13 -3.50
N ARG A 378 -29.67 5.97 -2.49
CA ARG A 378 -28.30 6.32 -2.05
C ARG A 378 -27.46 5.07 -1.76
N MET A 379 -28.05 4.06 -1.11
CA MET A 379 -27.38 2.80 -0.80
C MET A 379 -26.98 2.03 -2.06
N GLU A 380 -27.83 2.02 -3.11
CA GLU A 380 -27.47 1.42 -4.40
C GLU A 380 -26.30 2.12 -5.06
N VAL A 381 -26.25 3.45 -5.02
CA VAL A 381 -25.13 4.23 -5.56
C VAL A 381 -23.85 3.87 -4.81
N MET A 382 -23.87 3.86 -3.48
CA MET A 382 -22.72 3.47 -2.66
C MET A 382 -22.25 2.03 -2.94
N ARG A 383 -23.19 1.08 -3.13
CA ARG A 383 -22.85 -0.30 -3.54
C ARG A 383 -22.16 -0.36 -4.90
N LYS A 384 -22.57 0.46 -5.87
CA LYS A 384 -21.91 0.54 -7.19
C LYS A 384 -20.49 1.09 -7.07
N TYR A 385 -20.27 2.14 -6.28
CA TYR A 385 -18.92 2.66 -6.03
C TYR A 385 -18.02 1.62 -5.34
N ARG A 386 -18.55 0.89 -4.35
CA ARG A 386 -17.84 -0.21 -3.70
C ARG A 386 -17.51 -1.34 -4.67
N PHE A 387 -18.46 -1.72 -5.52
CA PHE A 387 -18.25 -2.73 -6.56
C PHE A 387 -17.08 -2.35 -7.48
N VAL A 388 -17.06 -1.11 -7.98
CA VAL A 388 -15.97 -0.61 -8.84
C VAL A 388 -14.63 -0.63 -8.10
N PHE A 389 -14.62 -0.29 -6.81
CA PHE A 389 -13.41 -0.31 -5.99
C PHE A 389 -12.85 -1.73 -5.76
N GLU A 390 -13.72 -2.73 -5.64
CA GLU A 390 -13.34 -4.11 -5.34
C GLU A 390 -13.02 -4.97 -6.58
N HIS A 391 -13.33 -4.50 -7.79
CA HIS A 391 -13.20 -5.27 -9.03
C HIS A 391 -12.14 -4.70 -9.96
N ASP A 392 -11.72 -5.52 -10.94
CA ASP A 392 -10.82 -5.04 -11.98
C ASP A 392 -11.50 -3.95 -12.81
N ARG A 393 -10.87 -2.78 -12.82
CA ARG A 393 -11.35 -1.59 -13.51
C ARG A 393 -11.09 -1.63 -15.02
N ALA A 394 -10.26 -2.57 -15.48
CA ALA A 394 -9.97 -2.86 -16.89
C ALA A 394 -9.54 -1.64 -17.74
N GLY A 395 -9.04 -0.57 -17.11
CA GLY A 395 -8.69 0.69 -17.77
C GLY A 395 -9.89 1.61 -18.09
N ARG A 396 -11.11 1.22 -17.72
CA ARG A 396 -12.36 1.88 -18.13
C ARG A 396 -13.14 2.53 -16.99
N LEU A 397 -12.84 2.14 -15.75
CA LEU A 397 -13.51 2.66 -14.56
C LEU A 397 -12.54 3.49 -13.73
N VAL A 398 -12.98 4.66 -13.30
CA VAL A 398 -12.16 5.59 -12.50
C VAL A 398 -12.23 5.19 -11.04
N GLU A 399 -11.08 5.14 -10.38
CA GLU A 399 -11.01 4.99 -8.93
C GLU A 399 -11.59 6.21 -8.21
N ALA A 400 -12.24 5.98 -7.08
CA ALA A 400 -12.75 7.03 -6.23
C ALA A 400 -12.35 6.79 -4.78
N TYR A 401 -11.88 7.83 -4.10
CA TYR A 401 -11.68 7.82 -2.66
C TYR A 401 -12.99 8.15 -1.95
N GLY A 402 -13.44 7.25 -1.08
CA GLY A 402 -14.59 7.50 -0.21
C GLY A 402 -14.18 8.36 0.99
N TYR A 403 -14.93 9.43 1.23
CA TYR A 403 -14.79 10.31 2.40
C TYR A 403 -16.08 10.36 3.20
N GLU A 404 -15.92 10.56 4.51
CA GLU A 404 -16.98 10.73 5.50
C GLU A 404 -16.55 11.89 6.41
N HIS A 405 -17.50 12.71 6.87
CA HIS A 405 -17.25 13.82 7.81
C HIS A 405 -16.19 14.84 7.35
N LEU A 406 -16.27 15.26 6.07
CA LEU A 406 -15.43 16.32 5.49
C LEU A 406 -15.69 17.70 6.09
#